data_AF-A0A085BQL2-F1
#
_entry.id   AF-A0A085BQL2-F1
#
_cell.length_a   1.000
_cell.length_b   1.000
_cell.length_c   1.000
_cell.angle_alpha   90.00
_cell.angle_beta   90.00
_cell.angle_gamma   90.00
#
_symmetry.space_group_name_H-M   'P 1'
#
loop_
_entity.id
_entity.type
_entity.pdbx_description
1 polymer ?
#
loop_
_entity_poly.entity_id
_entity_poly.type
_entity_poly.pdbx_seq_one_letter_code
_entity_poly.pdbx_strand_id
1 'polypeptide(L)'
;MKEYGINILYGILAVGIIISIYHIATDRNGAGLGNVIETLVNTSLVLFSSTIIYLLFSFKRNIRKSSVWFLLLLSCPLTILSLTQMTEEYSLKMTETTTPKEFLYTVKVDASIYEQDKIKIQKLVDSLIAIKTVEKPAELALRYVDGKTYNDTIERDWAIDLPAKLEYKETIIDTLFYSETGKEIIAGLLINKVYNDYQKNTKGGIEFIGNGFFLSKNDFKPIEILKYSVGGYANYQSCSDRLRYYYLKKIGTFENEFNMNDIRFLNQKK
;
A
#
# COMPACT_ATOMS: atom_id res chain seq x y z
N MET A 1 26.78 -25.71 -24.44
CA MET A 1 25.74 -26.01 -23.41
C MET A 1 25.26 -27.48 -23.36
N LYS A 2 26.02 -28.49 -23.85
CA LYS A 2 25.47 -29.87 -24.02
C LYS A 2 25.55 -30.79 -22.79
N GLU A 3 26.48 -30.60 -21.86
CA GLU A 3 26.56 -31.41 -20.61
C GLU A 3 26.33 -30.57 -19.35
N TYR A 4 26.87 -29.36 -19.31
CA TYR A 4 26.81 -28.49 -18.13
C TYR A 4 25.45 -27.80 -17.88
N GLY A 5 24.52 -27.84 -18.84
CA GLY A 5 23.27 -27.09 -18.73
C GLY A 5 22.39 -27.47 -17.54
N ILE A 6 22.28 -28.76 -17.22
CA ILE A 6 21.53 -29.23 -16.05
C ILE A 6 22.26 -28.88 -14.75
N ASN A 7 23.59 -28.92 -14.75
CA ASN A 7 24.42 -28.59 -13.59
C ASN A 7 24.31 -27.10 -13.24
N ILE A 8 24.15 -26.23 -14.25
CA ILE A 8 23.87 -24.80 -14.04
C ILE A 8 22.53 -24.61 -13.33
N LEU A 9 21.47 -25.35 -13.69
CA LEU A 9 20.17 -25.27 -13.03
C LEU A 9 20.24 -25.72 -11.57
N TYR A 10 20.94 -26.83 -11.28
CA TYR A 10 21.21 -27.24 -9.91
C TYR A 10 22.10 -26.24 -9.15
N GLY A 11 23.00 -25.56 -9.85
CA GLY A 11 23.81 -24.48 -9.30
C GLY A 11 22.97 -23.29 -8.83
N ILE A 12 21.96 -22.88 -9.62
CA ILE A 12 21.01 -21.82 -9.22
C ILE A 12 20.29 -22.20 -7.92
N LEU A 13 19.81 -23.45 -7.84
CA LEU A 13 19.15 -23.97 -6.65
C LEU A 13 20.11 -24.00 -5.43
N ALA A 14 21.34 -24.48 -5.61
CA ALA A 14 22.34 -24.53 -4.56
C ALA A 14 22.71 -23.13 -4.03
N VAL A 15 22.89 -22.16 -4.93
CA VAL A 15 23.17 -20.76 -4.55
C VAL A 15 22.03 -20.18 -3.73
N GLY A 16 20.77 -20.36 -4.16
CA GLY A 16 19.61 -19.90 -3.40
C GLY A 16 19.50 -20.53 -2.01
N ILE A 17 19.81 -21.82 -1.89
CA ILE A 17 19.86 -22.53 -0.60
C ILE A 17 20.99 -21.98 0.27
N ILE A 18 22.19 -21.76 -0.28
CA ILE A 18 23.33 -21.22 0.47
C ILE A 18 23.03 -19.81 0.98
N ILE A 19 22.45 -18.94 0.14
CA ILE A 19 22.04 -17.58 0.54
C ILE A 19 20.95 -17.66 1.62
N SER A 20 20.01 -18.60 1.51
CA SER A 20 19.00 -18.82 2.53
C SER A 20 19.61 -19.27 3.87
N ILE A 21 20.56 -20.22 3.84
CA ILE A 21 21.29 -20.66 5.03
C ILE A 21 22.11 -19.51 5.63
N TYR A 22 22.73 -18.68 4.77
CA TYR A 22 23.45 -17.49 5.21
C TYR A 22 22.51 -16.50 5.91
N HIS A 23 21.31 -16.26 5.37
CA HIS A 23 20.29 -15.43 6.01
C HIS A 23 19.84 -15.98 7.36
N ILE A 24 19.75 -17.30 7.52
CA ILE A 24 19.44 -17.96 8.81
C ILE A 24 20.62 -17.81 9.79
N ALA A 25 21.85 -18.04 9.33
CA ALA A 25 23.06 -18.05 10.17
C ALA A 25 23.51 -16.65 10.61
N THR A 26 23.22 -15.61 9.81
CA THR A 26 23.55 -14.21 10.11
C THR A 26 22.39 -13.45 10.74
N ASP A 27 21.28 -14.13 11.04
CA ASP A 27 20.11 -13.51 11.64
C ASP A 27 20.40 -13.07 13.07
N ARG A 28 20.71 -11.79 13.24
CA ARG A 28 20.91 -11.16 14.55
C ARG A 28 19.64 -10.45 15.06
N ASN A 29 18.58 -10.32 14.25
CA ASN A 29 17.43 -9.46 14.55
C ASN A 29 16.04 -10.10 14.26
N GLY A 30 15.97 -11.40 13.96
CA GLY A 30 14.72 -12.12 13.71
C GLY A 30 14.10 -11.89 12.33
N ALA A 31 14.87 -11.35 11.38
CA ALA A 31 14.45 -11.08 10.00
C ALA A 31 14.86 -12.20 9.01
N GLY A 32 15.54 -13.24 9.49
CA GLY A 32 16.13 -14.29 8.68
C GLY A 32 15.08 -15.06 7.87
N LEU A 33 13.92 -15.36 8.45
CA LEU A 33 12.85 -16.08 7.75
C LEU A 33 12.23 -15.27 6.60
N GLY A 34 12.07 -13.95 6.77
CA GLY A 34 11.57 -13.08 5.70
C GLY A 34 12.52 -13.03 4.51
N ASN A 35 13.81 -12.81 4.79
CA ASN A 35 14.86 -12.80 3.77
C ASN A 35 15.00 -14.17 3.07
N VAL A 36 14.80 -15.27 3.80
CA VAL A 36 14.75 -16.62 3.23
C VAL A 36 13.58 -16.75 2.25
N ILE A 37 12.37 -16.32 2.63
CA ILE A 37 11.20 -16.40 1.74
C ILE A 37 11.43 -15.57 0.47
N GLU A 38 11.92 -14.34 0.59
CA GLU A 38 12.21 -13.48 -0.57
C GLU A 38 13.30 -14.09 -1.47
N THR A 39 14.36 -14.64 -0.87
CA THR A 39 15.42 -15.35 -1.61
C THR A 39 14.87 -16.57 -2.34
N LEU A 40 13.98 -17.35 -1.71
CA LEU A 40 13.36 -18.52 -2.32
C LEU A 40 12.42 -18.14 -3.46
N VAL A 41 11.65 -17.05 -3.33
CA VAL A 41 10.79 -16.53 -4.41
C VAL A 41 11.64 -16.12 -5.62
N ASN A 42 12.69 -15.33 -5.41
CA ASN A 42 13.58 -14.88 -6.47
C ASN A 42 14.33 -16.05 -7.13
N THR A 43 14.85 -16.96 -6.32
CA THR A 43 15.52 -18.19 -6.81
C THR A 43 14.56 -19.04 -7.63
N SER A 44 13.32 -19.18 -7.17
CA SER A 44 12.28 -19.94 -7.87
C SER A 44 11.97 -19.34 -9.24
N LEU A 45 11.82 -18.02 -9.33
CA LEU A 45 11.52 -17.33 -10.59
C LEU A 45 12.66 -17.48 -11.62
N VAL A 46 13.90 -17.31 -11.16
CA VAL A 46 15.10 -17.48 -12.01
C VAL A 46 15.25 -18.95 -12.44
N LEU A 47 15.04 -19.89 -11.53
CA LEU A 47 15.13 -21.33 -11.81
C LEU A 47 14.05 -21.77 -12.80
N PHE A 48 12.80 -21.33 -12.63
CA PHE A 48 11.68 -21.65 -13.52
C PHE A 48 11.96 -21.13 -14.93
N SER A 49 12.32 -19.85 -15.04
CA SER A 49 12.67 -19.20 -16.32
C SER A 49 13.85 -19.89 -17.03
N SER A 50 14.91 -20.18 -16.29
CA SER A 50 16.11 -20.86 -16.81
C SER A 50 15.80 -22.29 -17.27
N THR A 51 14.91 -22.99 -16.55
CA THR A 51 14.50 -24.36 -16.89
C THR A 51 13.64 -24.39 -18.16
N ILE A 52 12.75 -23.41 -18.34
CA ILE A 52 11.98 -23.23 -19.59
C ILE A 52 12.93 -22.94 -20.76
N ILE A 53 13.88 -22.02 -20.62
CA ILE A 53 14.85 -21.69 -21.67
C ILE A 53 15.69 -22.92 -22.03
N TYR A 54 16.15 -23.68 -21.04
CA TYR A 54 16.89 -24.92 -21.25
C TYR A 54 16.04 -25.96 -22.00
N LEU A 55 14.75 -26.08 -21.67
CA LEU A 55 13.83 -26.98 -22.36
C LEU A 55 13.62 -26.55 -23.82
N LEU A 56 13.43 -25.26 -24.09
CA LEU A 56 13.23 -24.72 -25.45
C LEU A 56 14.45 -24.90 -26.35
N PHE A 57 15.67 -24.72 -25.83
CA PHE A 57 16.91 -24.80 -26.61
C PHE A 57 17.20 -26.21 -27.19
N SER A 58 16.66 -27.27 -26.58
CA SER A 58 16.82 -28.64 -27.07
C SER A 58 15.60 -29.52 -26.73
N PHE A 59 14.43 -29.07 -27.17
CA PHE A 59 13.13 -29.64 -26.79
C PHE A 59 13.04 -31.16 -26.88
N LYS A 60 13.31 -31.75 -28.06
CA LYS A 60 13.21 -33.20 -28.29
C LYS A 60 14.06 -34.04 -27.32
N ARG A 61 15.18 -33.47 -26.87
CA ARG A 61 16.15 -34.16 -25.99
C ARG A 61 15.85 -33.89 -24.51
N ASN A 62 15.51 -32.66 -24.16
CA ASN A 62 15.35 -32.24 -22.77
C ASN A 62 13.99 -32.62 -22.20
N ILE A 63 12.95 -32.78 -23.01
CA ILE A 63 11.61 -33.20 -22.55
C ILE A 63 11.58 -34.61 -21.95
N ARG A 64 12.51 -35.48 -22.37
CA ARG A 64 12.64 -36.85 -21.85
C ARG A 64 13.38 -36.92 -20.51
N LYS A 65 13.97 -35.82 -20.02
CA LYS A 65 14.75 -35.80 -18.78
C LYS A 65 13.84 -35.56 -17.58
N SER A 66 13.75 -36.54 -16.69
CA SER A 66 12.97 -36.42 -15.44
C SER A 66 13.41 -35.25 -14.55
N SER A 67 14.71 -34.93 -14.52
CA SER A 67 15.26 -33.80 -13.75
C SER A 67 14.69 -32.44 -14.16
N VAL A 68 14.34 -32.25 -15.43
CA VAL A 68 13.75 -31.00 -15.92
C VAL A 68 12.34 -30.83 -15.36
N TRP A 69 11.56 -31.91 -15.33
CA TRP A 69 10.21 -31.92 -14.76
C TRP A 69 10.22 -31.68 -13.25
N PHE A 70 11.17 -32.29 -12.53
CA PHE A 70 11.34 -32.05 -11.10
C PHE A 70 11.61 -30.58 -10.78
N LEU A 71 12.55 -29.95 -11.50
CA LEU A 71 12.89 -28.54 -11.30
C LEU A 71 11.73 -27.59 -11.65
N LEU A 72 10.98 -27.89 -12.71
CA LEU A 72 9.77 -27.14 -13.05
C LEU A 72 8.72 -27.25 -11.95
N LEU A 73 8.43 -28.47 -11.47
CA LEU A 73 7.40 -28.69 -10.45
C LEU A 73 7.77 -28.05 -9.11
N LEU A 74 9.06 -28.08 -8.75
CA LEU A 74 9.58 -27.45 -7.53
C LEU A 74 9.50 -25.91 -7.59
N SER A 75 9.81 -25.31 -8.73
CA SER A 75 9.83 -23.86 -8.91
C SER A 75 8.46 -23.27 -9.31
N CYS A 76 7.48 -24.09 -9.67
CA CYS A 76 6.18 -23.61 -10.13
C CYS A 76 5.38 -22.82 -9.07
N PRO A 77 5.18 -23.31 -7.82
CA PRO A 77 4.25 -22.69 -6.88
C PRO A 77 4.64 -21.25 -6.48
N LEU A 78 5.91 -21.05 -6.14
CA LEU A 78 6.46 -19.74 -5.75
C LEU A 78 6.49 -18.77 -6.94
N THR A 79 6.76 -19.28 -8.15
CA THR A 79 6.75 -18.46 -9.36
C THR A 79 5.33 -18.03 -9.73
N ILE A 80 4.32 -18.90 -9.57
CA ILE A 80 2.90 -18.54 -9.76
C ILE A 80 2.50 -17.46 -8.76
N LEU A 81 2.85 -17.60 -7.48
CA LEU A 81 2.55 -16.59 -6.45
C LEU A 81 3.14 -15.23 -6.83
N SER A 82 4.42 -15.19 -7.21
CA SER A 82 5.08 -13.96 -7.67
C SER A 82 4.40 -13.39 -8.92
N LEU A 83 4.10 -14.23 -9.92
CA LEU A 83 3.40 -13.79 -11.13
C LEU A 83 2.02 -13.25 -10.82
N THR A 84 1.24 -13.87 -9.94
CA THR A 84 -0.11 -13.37 -9.58
C THR A 84 -0.02 -11.99 -8.94
N GLN A 85 0.90 -11.76 -8.02
CA GLN A 85 1.12 -10.46 -7.41
C GLN A 85 1.57 -9.41 -8.43
N MET A 86 2.54 -9.77 -9.29
CA MET A 86 2.98 -8.89 -10.38
C MET A 86 1.85 -8.63 -11.38
N THR A 87 1.04 -9.62 -11.74
CA THR A 87 -0.06 -9.49 -12.70
C THR A 87 -1.20 -8.67 -12.13
N GLU A 88 -1.49 -8.79 -10.84
CA GLU A 88 -2.39 -7.87 -10.15
C GLU A 88 -1.84 -6.45 -10.18
N GLU A 89 -0.55 -6.26 -9.86
CA GLU A 89 0.08 -4.93 -9.90
C GLU A 89 0.13 -4.35 -11.33
N TYR A 90 0.43 -5.17 -12.33
CA TYR A 90 0.47 -4.80 -13.75
C TYR A 90 -0.91 -4.61 -14.34
N SER A 91 -1.91 -5.42 -13.99
CA SER A 91 -3.30 -5.21 -14.41
C SER A 91 -3.87 -3.94 -13.80
N LEU A 92 -3.50 -3.62 -12.55
CA LEU A 92 -3.79 -2.33 -11.92
C LEU A 92 -3.10 -1.17 -12.67
N LYS A 93 -1.87 -1.35 -13.17
CA LYS A 93 -1.15 -0.34 -13.98
C LYS A 93 -1.65 -0.24 -15.43
N MET A 94 -2.03 -1.36 -16.05
CA MET A 94 -2.44 -1.48 -17.47
C MET A 94 -3.92 -1.22 -17.69
N THR A 95 -4.76 -1.30 -16.64
CA THR A 95 -6.08 -0.67 -16.70
C THR A 95 -5.89 0.84 -16.62
N GLU A 96 -5.38 1.41 -17.71
CA GLU A 96 -5.42 2.85 -17.96
C GLU A 96 -6.83 3.34 -17.69
N THR A 97 -6.92 4.25 -16.74
CA THR A 97 -8.15 4.84 -16.26
C THR A 97 -8.80 5.61 -17.41
N THR A 98 -9.88 5.08 -17.97
CA THR A 98 -10.80 5.84 -18.82
C THR A 98 -12.09 6.05 -18.03
N THR A 99 -12.32 7.26 -17.55
CA THR A 99 -13.54 7.60 -16.81
C THR A 99 -14.73 7.67 -17.78
N PRO A 100 -15.89 7.12 -17.39
CA PRO A 100 -17.11 7.20 -18.20
C PRO A 100 -17.54 8.65 -18.49
N LYS A 101 -18.08 8.90 -19.69
CA LYS A 101 -18.49 10.25 -20.16
C LYS A 101 -19.58 10.93 -19.31
N GLU A 102 -20.28 10.18 -18.47
CA GLU A 102 -21.45 10.65 -17.71
C GLU A 102 -21.09 11.51 -16.48
N PHE A 103 -19.80 11.62 -16.14
CA PHE A 103 -19.30 12.32 -14.94
C PHE A 103 -18.56 13.64 -15.23
N LEU A 104 -18.80 14.25 -16.40
CA LEU A 104 -18.11 15.46 -16.90
C LEU A 104 -18.64 16.77 -16.26
N TYR A 105 -17.86 17.38 -15.35
CA TYR A 105 -18.06 18.76 -14.89
C TYR A 105 -17.15 19.75 -15.63
N THR A 106 -17.67 20.94 -15.97
CA THR A 106 -16.99 21.91 -16.85
C THR A 106 -16.13 22.95 -16.11
N VAL A 107 -16.07 22.93 -14.77
CA VAL A 107 -15.41 23.99 -13.99
C VAL A 107 -13.93 23.67 -13.72
N LYS A 108 -13.05 24.63 -14.05
CA LYS A 108 -11.59 24.54 -13.85
C LYS A 108 -11.19 25.40 -12.65
N VAL A 109 -10.56 24.78 -11.65
CA VAL A 109 -9.96 25.48 -10.50
C VAL A 109 -8.54 25.89 -10.83
N ASP A 110 -8.13 27.09 -10.40
CA ASP A 110 -6.75 27.57 -10.59
C ASP A 110 -5.74 26.74 -9.77
N ALA A 111 -4.57 26.48 -10.35
CA ALA A 111 -3.55 25.64 -9.73
C ALA A 111 -2.99 26.24 -8.43
N SER A 112 -2.86 27.56 -8.34
CA SER A 112 -2.35 28.22 -7.14
C SER A 112 -3.35 28.13 -5.98
N ILE A 113 -4.65 28.26 -6.29
CA ILE A 113 -5.74 28.08 -5.32
C ILE A 113 -5.75 26.64 -4.82
N TYR A 114 -5.63 25.68 -5.75
CA TYR A 114 -5.61 24.26 -5.41
C TYR A 114 -4.49 23.89 -4.41
N GLU A 115 -3.27 24.35 -4.65
CA GLU A 115 -2.14 24.05 -3.76
C GLU A 115 -2.27 24.76 -2.41
N GLN A 116 -2.78 25.99 -2.38
CA GLN A 116 -3.08 26.69 -1.13
C GLN A 116 -4.14 25.97 -0.30
N ASP A 117 -5.20 25.49 -0.95
CA ASP A 117 -6.25 24.70 -0.33
C ASP A 117 -5.70 23.38 0.23
N LYS A 118 -4.84 22.68 -0.51
CA LYS A 118 -4.17 21.46 -0.02
C LYS A 118 -3.40 21.71 1.26
N ILE A 119 -2.58 22.75 1.30
CA ILE A 119 -1.80 23.13 2.49
C ILE A 119 -2.73 23.47 3.66
N LYS A 120 -3.81 24.20 3.40
CA LYS A 120 -4.79 24.59 4.43
C LYS A 120 -5.47 23.37 5.04
N ILE A 121 -5.92 22.43 4.22
CA ILE A 121 -6.56 21.20 4.70
C ILE A 121 -5.55 20.30 5.40
N GLN A 122 -4.32 20.19 4.91
CA GLN A 122 -3.26 19.42 5.56
C GLN A 122 -3.01 19.92 6.99
N LYS A 123 -2.86 21.23 7.18
CA LYS A 123 -2.70 21.85 8.52
C LYS A 123 -3.89 21.59 9.43
N LEU A 124 -5.11 21.60 8.89
CA LEU A 124 -6.31 21.27 9.65
C LEU A 124 -6.27 19.81 10.14
N VAL A 125 -5.95 18.87 9.24
CA VAL A 125 -5.83 17.45 9.60
C VAL A 125 -4.73 17.24 10.63
N ASP A 126 -3.54 17.81 10.42
CA ASP A 126 -2.43 17.71 11.37
C ASP A 126 -2.85 18.18 12.78
N SER A 127 -3.58 19.29 12.85
CA SER A 127 -4.11 19.79 14.12
C SER A 127 -5.11 18.81 14.76
N LEU A 128 -5.99 18.20 13.97
CA LEU A 128 -6.97 17.24 14.49
C LEU A 128 -6.32 15.93 14.94
N ILE A 129 -5.29 15.46 14.23
CA ILE A 129 -4.48 14.29 14.64
C ILE A 129 -3.73 14.60 15.92
N ALA A 130 -3.05 15.75 16.00
CA ALA A 130 -2.31 16.15 17.19
C ALA A 130 -3.20 16.22 18.43
N ILE A 131 -4.44 16.69 18.28
CA ILE A 131 -5.40 16.76 19.39
C ILE A 131 -5.88 15.38 19.82
N LYS A 132 -6.03 14.44 18.88
CA LYS A 132 -6.36 13.03 19.16
C LYS A 132 -5.23 12.31 19.92
N THR A 133 -3.97 12.60 19.59
CA THR A 133 -2.81 11.94 20.19
C THR A 133 -2.38 12.54 21.54
N VAL A 134 -3.01 13.63 22.01
CA VAL A 134 -2.76 14.12 23.37
C VAL A 134 -3.41 13.18 24.38
N GLU A 135 -2.69 12.14 24.79
CA GLU A 135 -2.93 11.47 26.06
C GLU A 135 -2.59 12.44 27.19
N LYS A 136 -3.56 13.21 27.68
CA LYS A 136 -3.37 13.92 28.95
C LYS A 136 -3.52 12.89 30.08
N PRO A 137 -2.47 12.58 30.85
CA PRO A 137 -2.73 12.00 32.17
C PRO A 137 -3.61 13.00 32.89
N ALA A 138 -4.82 12.61 33.27
CA ALA A 138 -5.62 13.41 34.16
C ALA A 138 -4.79 13.59 35.44
N GLU A 139 -4.18 14.75 35.66
CA GLU A 139 -3.42 15.06 36.88
C GLU A 139 -4.25 14.81 38.15
N LEU A 140 -5.58 14.71 38.00
CA LEU A 140 -6.56 14.52 39.06
C LEU A 140 -7.26 13.15 39.07
N ALA A 141 -7.02 12.25 38.10
CA ALA A 141 -7.74 10.97 38.00
C ALA A 141 -6.91 9.83 37.37
N LEU A 142 -5.73 9.56 37.92
CA LEU A 142 -5.04 8.28 37.67
C LEU A 142 -5.90 7.14 38.24
N ARG A 143 -6.51 6.31 37.39
CA ARG A 143 -7.25 5.14 37.87
C ARG A 143 -6.25 4.07 38.27
N TYR A 144 -6.23 3.72 39.56
CA TYR A 144 -5.44 2.60 40.08
C TYR A 144 -6.32 1.36 40.20
N VAL A 145 -6.05 0.34 39.39
CA VAL A 145 -6.75 -0.95 39.40
C VAL A 145 -5.70 -2.06 39.32
N ASP A 146 -5.83 -3.09 40.15
CA ASP A 146 -4.93 -4.26 40.18
C ASP A 146 -3.42 -3.93 40.23
N GLY A 147 -3.03 -2.94 41.02
CA GLY A 147 -1.63 -2.59 41.20
C GLY A 147 -1.04 -1.73 40.07
N LYS A 148 -1.85 -1.32 39.09
CA LYS A 148 -1.41 -0.56 37.92
C LYS A 148 -2.16 0.75 37.80
N THR A 149 -1.43 1.76 37.36
CA THR A 149 -1.94 3.10 37.13
C THR A 149 -2.23 3.28 35.65
N TYR A 150 -3.45 3.69 35.32
CA TYR A 150 -3.88 3.88 33.93
C TYR A 150 -4.05 5.37 33.64
N ASN A 151 -3.50 5.82 32.50
CA ASN A 151 -3.76 7.15 31.96
C ASN A 151 -5.18 7.19 31.41
N ASP A 152 -5.95 8.22 31.74
CA ASP A 152 -7.27 8.45 31.17
C ASP A 152 -7.09 9.14 29.80
N THR A 153 -7.46 8.47 28.71
CA THR A 153 -7.41 9.06 27.37
C THR A 153 -8.77 9.70 27.06
N ILE A 154 -8.83 11.02 26.98
CA ILE A 154 -10.04 11.74 26.55
C ILE A 154 -10.03 11.79 25.01
N GLU A 155 -10.73 10.86 24.35
CA GLU A 155 -11.05 11.01 22.94
C GLU A 155 -12.11 12.11 22.81
N ARG A 156 -11.81 13.14 22.03
CA ARG A 156 -12.74 14.26 21.81
C ARG A 156 -13.62 13.94 20.61
N ASP A 157 -14.92 14.17 20.73
CA ASP A 157 -15.92 13.85 19.69
C ASP A 157 -15.65 14.50 18.31
N TRP A 158 -14.87 15.57 18.28
CA TRP A 158 -14.47 16.31 17.07
C TRP A 158 -13.09 15.91 16.52
N ALA A 159 -12.43 14.92 17.13
CA ALA A 159 -11.19 14.36 16.60
C ALA A 159 -11.44 13.57 15.31
N ILE A 160 -10.40 13.41 14.50
CA ILE A 160 -10.48 12.63 13.27
C ILE A 160 -10.50 11.12 13.55
N ASP A 161 -11.33 10.36 12.84
CA ASP A 161 -11.49 8.91 13.05
C ASP A 161 -10.36 8.09 12.42
N LEU A 162 -9.14 8.31 12.89
CA LEU A 162 -7.95 7.56 12.50
C LEU A 162 -7.54 6.53 13.58
N PRO A 163 -6.89 5.42 13.20
CA PRO A 163 -6.38 4.43 14.14
C PRO A 163 -5.46 5.01 15.23
N ALA A 164 -5.83 4.88 16.50
CA ALA A 164 -5.08 5.46 17.62
C ALA A 164 -3.74 4.77 17.93
N LYS A 165 -3.51 3.55 17.44
CA LYS A 165 -2.32 2.72 17.75
C LYS A 165 -1.12 2.95 16.82
N LEU A 166 -1.18 3.95 15.95
CA LEU A 166 -0.15 4.22 14.95
C LEU A 166 0.52 5.54 15.24
N GLU A 167 1.84 5.59 15.07
CA GLU A 167 2.58 6.84 15.21
C GLU A 167 2.57 7.59 13.87
N TYR A 168 1.75 8.63 13.78
CA TYR A 168 1.65 9.48 12.59
C TYR A 168 2.89 10.37 12.47
N LYS A 169 3.65 10.22 11.38
CA LYS A 169 4.86 11.01 11.12
C LYS A 169 4.58 12.20 10.22
N GLU A 170 3.73 11.98 9.21
CA GLU A 170 3.44 12.99 8.19
C GLU A 170 2.07 12.70 7.57
N THR A 171 1.32 13.75 7.31
CA THR A 171 0.03 13.68 6.63
C THR A 171 0.13 14.44 5.32
N ILE A 172 -0.39 13.85 4.26
CA ILE A 172 -0.32 14.37 2.90
C ILE A 172 -1.73 14.40 2.33
N ILE A 173 -2.20 15.58 1.91
CA ILE A 173 -3.40 15.66 1.07
C ILE A 173 -2.97 15.31 -0.34
N ASP A 174 -3.39 14.14 -0.81
CA ASP A 174 -3.05 13.69 -2.16
C ASP A 174 -3.88 14.47 -3.19
N THR A 175 -5.19 14.45 -2.99
CA THR A 175 -6.19 14.98 -3.90
C THR A 175 -7.28 15.73 -3.12
N LEU A 176 -7.72 16.89 -3.60
CA LEU A 176 -8.96 17.52 -3.12
C LEU A 176 -10.07 17.32 -4.14
N PHE A 177 -11.32 17.54 -3.78
CA PHE A 177 -12.51 17.41 -4.63
C PHE A 177 -13.39 18.66 -4.45
N TYR A 178 -13.80 19.31 -5.54
CA TYR A 178 -14.56 20.57 -5.49
C TYR A 178 -16.02 20.37 -5.91
N SER A 179 -16.89 21.27 -5.49
CA SER A 179 -18.28 21.36 -5.94
C SER A 179 -18.38 21.68 -7.42
N GLU A 180 -19.56 21.44 -8.00
CA GLU A 180 -19.83 21.71 -9.42
C GLU A 180 -19.58 23.17 -9.82
N THR A 181 -19.63 24.09 -8.84
CA THR A 181 -19.35 25.52 -9.04
C THR A 181 -17.86 25.86 -8.93
N GLY A 182 -17.02 24.91 -8.50
CA GLY A 182 -15.58 25.09 -8.25
C GLY A 182 -15.25 25.96 -7.04
N LYS A 183 -16.24 26.42 -6.28
CA LYS A 183 -16.05 27.37 -5.17
C LYS A 183 -15.78 26.71 -3.82
N GLU A 184 -16.14 25.44 -3.67
CA GLU A 184 -16.09 24.76 -2.39
C GLU A 184 -15.41 23.41 -2.50
N ILE A 185 -14.56 23.09 -1.53
CA ILE A 185 -14.01 21.74 -1.36
C ILE A 185 -15.07 20.90 -0.65
N ILE A 186 -15.44 19.77 -1.25
CA ILE A 186 -16.43 18.83 -0.70
C ILE A 186 -15.73 17.66 -0.01
N ALA A 187 -14.61 17.22 -0.56
CA ALA A 187 -13.98 15.97 -0.15
C ALA A 187 -12.49 15.94 -0.53
N GLY A 188 -11.77 14.88 -0.15
CA GLY A 188 -10.40 14.66 -0.59
C GLY A 188 -9.85 13.28 -0.26
N LEU A 189 -8.65 13.01 -0.76
CA LEU A 189 -7.86 11.82 -0.46
C LEU A 189 -6.69 12.20 0.43
N LEU A 190 -6.60 11.50 1.55
CA LEU A 190 -5.64 11.68 2.62
C LEU A 190 -4.67 10.50 2.63
N ILE A 191 -3.37 10.76 2.65
CA ILE A 191 -2.34 9.74 2.83
C ILE A 191 -1.55 10.07 4.08
N ASN A 192 -1.56 9.15 5.03
CA ASN A 192 -0.78 9.25 6.25
C ASN A 192 0.44 8.35 6.14
N LYS A 193 1.61 8.96 6.33
CA LYS A 193 2.84 8.24 6.60
C LYS A 193 2.88 7.95 8.09
N VAL A 194 2.76 6.68 8.41
CA VAL A 194 2.75 6.19 9.78
C VAL A 194 3.98 5.34 10.01
N TYR A 195 4.41 5.30 11.25
CA TYR A 195 5.33 4.31 11.73
C TYR A 195 4.50 3.23 12.45
N ASN A 196 4.64 1.99 11.99
CA ASN A 196 3.90 0.85 12.50
C ASN A 196 4.88 -0.15 13.14
N ASP A 197 4.80 -0.28 14.46
CA ASP A 197 5.61 -1.22 15.24
C ASP A 197 5.32 -2.70 14.92
N TYR A 198 4.13 -2.98 14.38
CA TYR A 198 3.67 -4.33 14.01
C TYR A 198 3.90 -4.68 12.54
N GLN A 199 4.54 -3.79 11.77
CA GLN A 199 4.97 -4.14 10.43
C GLN A 199 5.88 -5.38 10.51
N LYS A 200 5.70 -6.35 9.62
CA LYS A 200 6.31 -7.71 9.63
C LYS A 200 7.84 -7.78 9.81
N ASN A 201 8.54 -6.64 9.82
CA ASN A 201 9.95 -6.51 10.13
C ASN A 201 10.10 -5.94 11.55
N THR A 202 10.72 -6.73 12.43
CA THR A 202 10.86 -6.62 13.90
C THR A 202 11.51 -5.35 14.48
N LYS A 203 11.46 -4.21 13.78
CA LYS A 203 11.86 -2.89 14.27
C LYS A 203 10.84 -1.79 13.94
N GLY A 204 9.62 -2.17 13.61
CA GLY A 204 8.66 -1.25 13.01
C GLY A 204 9.16 -0.71 11.67
N GLY A 205 8.27 -0.05 10.93
CA GLY A 205 8.68 0.59 9.70
C GLY A 205 7.65 1.57 9.17
N ILE A 206 8.06 2.29 8.12
CA ILE A 206 7.24 3.32 7.51
C ILE A 206 6.20 2.64 6.63
N GLU A 207 4.95 2.93 6.91
CA GLU A 207 3.80 2.56 6.10
C GLU A 207 3.05 3.80 5.63
N PHE A 208 2.45 3.67 4.46
CA PHE A 208 1.49 4.64 3.96
C PHE A 208 0.09 4.05 4.07
N ILE A 209 -0.81 4.83 4.66
CA ILE A 209 -2.22 4.52 4.82
C ILE A 209 -3.03 5.64 4.17
N GLY A 210 -3.75 5.29 3.11
CA GLY A 210 -4.67 6.13 2.37
C GLY A 210 -6.10 6.00 2.87
N ASN A 211 -6.79 7.13 3.02
CA ASN A 211 -8.21 7.24 3.35
C ASN A 211 -8.86 8.33 2.49
N GLY A 212 -10.13 8.17 2.15
CA GLY A 212 -10.96 9.27 1.66
C GLY A 212 -11.60 10.01 2.83
N PHE A 213 -11.93 11.29 2.64
CA PHE A 213 -12.67 12.08 3.63
C PHE A 213 -13.66 13.06 3.00
N PHE A 214 -14.71 13.42 3.75
CA PHE A 214 -15.58 14.55 3.46
C PHE A 214 -15.23 15.77 4.31
N LEU A 215 -15.47 16.96 3.76
CA LEU A 215 -15.27 18.23 4.43
C LEU A 215 -16.63 18.88 4.75
N SER A 216 -16.95 18.95 6.03
CA SER A 216 -18.19 19.56 6.53
C SER A 216 -17.88 20.92 7.15
N LYS A 217 -18.00 22.01 6.37
CA LYS A 217 -17.64 23.37 6.82
C LYS A 217 -18.42 23.87 8.06
N ASN A 218 -19.62 23.35 8.28
CA ASN A 218 -20.54 23.83 9.31
C ASN A 218 -20.71 22.83 10.47
N ASP A 219 -19.89 21.79 10.52
CA ASP A 219 -20.00 20.76 11.54
C ASP A 219 -18.90 20.92 12.60
N PHE A 220 -19.22 20.51 13.81
CA PHE A 220 -18.29 20.38 14.92
C PHE A 220 -17.17 19.39 14.59
N LYS A 221 -17.46 18.40 13.73
CA LYS A 221 -16.49 17.48 13.15
C LYS A 221 -16.26 17.83 11.67
N PRO A 222 -15.30 18.71 11.35
CA PRO A 222 -15.16 19.25 10.00
C PRO A 222 -14.60 18.24 8.99
N ILE A 223 -14.03 17.12 9.45
CA ILE A 223 -13.45 16.07 8.60
C ILE A 223 -13.99 14.71 9.05
N GLU A 224 -14.69 14.04 8.14
CA GLU A 224 -15.20 12.69 8.34
C GLU A 224 -14.44 11.71 7.44
N ILE A 225 -13.77 10.72 8.04
CA ILE A 225 -13.04 9.68 7.31
C ILE A 225 -14.03 8.66 6.78
N LEU A 226 -13.89 8.32 5.50
CA LEU A 226 -14.70 7.31 4.86
C LEU A 226 -14.33 5.90 5.34
N LYS A 227 -15.32 5.01 5.38
CA LYS A 227 -15.20 3.63 5.89
C LYS A 227 -14.05 2.83 5.26
N TYR A 228 -13.81 3.03 3.98
CA TYR A 228 -12.81 2.26 3.25
C TYR A 228 -11.42 2.88 3.41
N SER A 229 -10.38 2.06 3.37
CA SER A 229 -9.00 2.54 3.45
C SER A 229 -8.08 1.62 2.67
N VAL A 230 -6.91 2.14 2.30
CA VAL A 230 -5.85 1.40 1.62
C VAL A 230 -4.59 1.53 2.48
N GLY A 231 -3.93 0.44 2.85
CA GLY A 231 -2.75 0.49 3.72
C GLY A 231 -1.78 -0.64 3.49
N GLY A 232 -0.61 -0.57 4.15
CA GLY A 232 0.43 -1.60 4.11
C GLY A 232 1.47 -1.42 3.00
N TYR A 233 1.62 -0.22 2.45
CA TYR A 233 2.60 0.09 1.40
C TYR A 233 3.83 0.78 1.95
N ALA A 234 5.02 0.37 1.49
CA ALA A 234 6.29 1.00 1.86
C ALA A 234 6.60 2.30 1.07
N ASN A 235 5.85 2.58 0.00
CA ASN A 235 6.05 3.74 -0.88
C ASN A 235 4.75 4.54 -1.03
N TYR A 236 4.86 5.87 -0.89
CA TYR A 236 3.81 6.84 -1.16
C TYR A 236 3.12 6.59 -2.52
N GLN A 237 3.89 6.45 -3.59
CA GLN A 237 3.35 6.36 -4.95
C GLN A 237 2.42 5.15 -5.10
N SER A 238 2.84 3.99 -4.58
CA SER A 238 2.06 2.76 -4.62
C SER A 238 0.76 2.87 -3.80
N CYS A 239 0.83 3.51 -2.64
CA CYS A 239 -0.35 3.77 -1.81
C CYS A 239 -1.31 4.75 -2.50
N SER A 240 -0.79 5.85 -3.04
CA SER A 240 -1.54 6.88 -3.75
C SER A 240 -2.29 6.31 -4.94
N ASP A 241 -1.61 5.57 -5.82
CA ASP A 241 -2.20 5.03 -7.04
C ASP A 241 -3.34 4.06 -6.70
N ARG A 242 -3.15 3.21 -5.68
CA ARG A 242 -4.19 2.28 -5.25
C ARG A 242 -5.35 2.96 -4.54
N LEU A 243 -5.08 4.01 -3.76
CA LEU A 243 -6.12 4.82 -3.12
C LEU A 243 -7.02 5.48 -4.17
N ARG A 244 -6.41 6.14 -5.17
CA ARG A 244 -7.12 6.74 -6.30
C ARG A 244 -7.95 5.71 -7.05
N TYR A 245 -7.38 4.54 -7.35
CA TYR A 245 -8.12 3.45 -8.00
C TYR A 245 -9.34 3.03 -7.17
N TYR A 246 -9.17 2.79 -5.87
CA TYR A 246 -10.25 2.30 -5.03
C TYR A 246 -11.40 3.31 -4.92
N TYR A 247 -11.08 4.58 -4.66
CA TYR A 247 -12.09 5.63 -4.49
C TYR A 247 -12.72 6.07 -5.80
N LEU A 248 -11.93 6.31 -6.84
CA LEU A 248 -12.44 6.81 -8.11
C LEU A 248 -13.12 5.73 -8.94
N LYS A 249 -12.67 4.47 -8.86
CA LYS A 249 -13.19 3.40 -9.71
C LYS A 249 -14.12 2.44 -9.00
N LYS A 250 -13.83 2.05 -7.76
CA LYS A 250 -14.58 0.97 -7.08
C LYS A 250 -15.67 1.51 -6.15
N ILE A 251 -15.46 2.61 -5.44
CA ILE A 251 -16.55 3.18 -4.64
C ILE A 251 -17.53 3.95 -5.55
N GLY A 252 -17.00 4.80 -6.43
CA GLY A 252 -17.83 5.60 -7.35
C GLY A 252 -18.71 4.80 -8.33
N THR A 253 -18.49 3.49 -8.50
CA THR A 253 -19.33 2.62 -9.36
C THR A 253 -20.28 1.69 -8.60
N PHE A 254 -20.05 1.43 -7.31
CA PHE A 254 -20.82 0.44 -6.53
C PHE A 254 -21.69 1.05 -5.43
N GLU A 255 -21.33 2.22 -4.89
CA GLU A 255 -22.09 2.90 -3.84
C GLU A 255 -22.40 4.34 -4.31
N ASN A 256 -23.55 4.51 -4.97
CA ASN A 256 -24.05 5.80 -5.48
C ASN A 256 -24.17 6.92 -4.42
N GLU A 257 -23.93 6.63 -3.14
CA GLU A 257 -24.10 7.55 -2.01
C GLU A 257 -22.81 8.30 -1.62
N PHE A 258 -21.62 7.77 -1.97
CA PHE A 258 -20.33 8.34 -1.55
C PHE A 258 -19.36 8.58 -2.71
N ASN A 259 -19.89 8.72 -3.93
CA ASN A 259 -19.09 9.00 -5.12
C ASN A 259 -18.40 10.37 -4.97
N MET A 260 -17.12 10.36 -4.63
CA MET A 260 -16.31 11.57 -4.50
C MET A 260 -16.08 12.15 -5.90
N ASN A 261 -16.89 13.12 -6.28
CA ASN A 261 -16.88 13.78 -7.59
C ASN A 261 -15.53 14.47 -7.90
N ASP A 262 -14.59 13.77 -8.54
CA ASP A 262 -13.45 14.43 -9.20
C ASP A 262 -12.86 13.66 -10.38
N ILE A 263 -12.59 14.47 -11.39
CA ILE A 263 -12.23 14.18 -12.77
C ILE A 263 -10.80 14.64 -13.11
N ARG A 264 -10.00 15.10 -12.13
CA ARG A 264 -8.64 15.63 -12.35
C ARG A 264 -7.52 14.60 -12.49
N PHE A 265 -7.77 13.31 -12.21
CA PHE A 265 -6.72 12.27 -12.23
C PHE A 265 -6.67 11.43 -13.51
N LEU A 266 -7.14 11.99 -14.63
CA LEU A 266 -7.01 11.36 -15.94
C LEU A 266 -6.19 12.25 -16.85
N ASN A 267 -4.87 12.02 -16.86
CA ASN A 267 -4.01 12.65 -17.84
C ASN A 267 -4.37 12.12 -19.24
N GLN A 268 -5.03 12.96 -20.04
CA GLN A 268 -4.80 12.94 -21.48
C GLN A 268 -3.46 13.63 -21.72
N LYS A 269 -2.42 12.83 -22.03
CA LYS A 269 -1.37 13.33 -22.90
C LYS A 269 -2.05 13.79 -24.20
N LYS A 270 -1.73 15.01 -24.61
CA LYS A 270 -2.05 15.53 -25.95
C LYS A 270 -1.59 14.56 -27.04
#